data_AF-A0A2E7DQ77-F1
#
_entry.id   AF-A0A2E7DQ77-F1
#
_cell.length_a   1.000
_cell.length_b   1.000
_cell.length_c   1.000
_cell.angle_alpha   90.00
_cell.angle_beta   90.00
_cell.angle_gamma   90.00
#
_symmetry.space_group_name_H-M   'P 1'
#
loop_
_entity.id
_entity.type
_entity.pdbx_description
1 polymer ?
#
loop_
_entity_poly.entity_id
_entity_poly.type
_entity_poly.pdbx_seq_one_letter_code
_entity_poly.pdbx_strand_id
1 'polypeptide(L)'
;MDRIIKDTTSEVSNMQVRFRERAKAITGAQMPPLEGEMRRRWIAQKEADYQDFLMIADCDVDFTDGILHLSLDLRPKICDATIREQGVTVDGEAETQVAMKNIAKASTFISGPLTEVVKEVKPIEVTDDDVLSGRNLHNKP
;
A
#
# COMPACT_ATOMS: atom_id res chain seq x y z
N MET A 1 -18.08 -39.61 -6.90
CA MET A 1 -18.21 -38.23 -6.38
C MET A 1 -16.83 -37.59 -6.21
N ASP A 2 -15.91 -38.26 -5.53
CA ASP A 2 -14.59 -37.73 -5.12
C ASP A 2 -13.71 -37.21 -6.26
N ARG A 3 -13.78 -37.83 -7.46
CA ARG A 3 -13.02 -37.37 -8.63
C ARG A 3 -13.52 -36.02 -9.13
N ILE A 4 -14.84 -35.80 -9.14
CA ILE A 4 -15.45 -34.53 -9.58
C ILE A 4 -15.08 -33.40 -8.63
N ILE A 5 -15.10 -33.68 -7.32
CA ILE A 5 -14.72 -32.69 -6.29
C ILE A 5 -13.25 -32.31 -6.45
N LYS A 6 -12.35 -33.29 -6.59
CA LYS A 6 -10.91 -33.04 -6.79
C LYS A 6 -10.62 -32.24 -8.05
N ASP A 7 -11.27 -32.58 -9.16
CA ASP A 7 -11.11 -31.86 -10.43
C ASP A 7 -11.60 -30.42 -10.27
N THR A 8 -12.76 -30.21 -9.64
CA THR A 8 -13.33 -28.87 -9.39
C THR A 8 -12.43 -28.00 -8.51
N THR A 9 -11.91 -28.52 -7.40
CA THR A 9 -10.99 -27.77 -6.53
C THR A 9 -9.71 -27.38 -7.29
N SER A 10 -9.19 -28.26 -8.14
CA SER A 10 -8.01 -27.95 -8.96
C SER A 10 -8.26 -26.87 -10.01
N GLU A 11 -9.44 -26.88 -10.64
CA GLU A 11 -9.86 -25.84 -11.59
C GLU A 11 -10.04 -24.47 -10.92
N VAL A 12 -10.58 -24.45 -9.70
CA VAL A 12 -10.71 -23.21 -8.91
C VAL A 12 -9.34 -22.67 -8.50
N SER A 13 -8.40 -23.52 -8.09
CA SER A 13 -7.01 -23.09 -7.83
C SER A 13 -6.36 -22.51 -9.10
N ASN A 14 -6.55 -23.15 -10.26
CA ASN A 14 -6.06 -22.63 -11.54
C ASN A 14 -6.74 -21.31 -11.92
N MET A 15 -8.01 -21.13 -11.58
CA MET A 15 -8.70 -19.86 -11.70
C MET A 15 -8.02 -18.78 -10.85
N GLN A 16 -7.78 -19.02 -9.56
CA GLN A 16 -7.10 -18.05 -8.68
C GLN A 16 -5.73 -17.62 -9.22
N VAL A 17 -4.95 -18.55 -9.76
CA VAL A 17 -3.66 -18.25 -10.41
C VAL A 17 -3.84 -17.28 -11.57
N ARG A 18 -4.80 -17.55 -12.48
CA ARG A 18 -5.10 -16.67 -13.63
C ARG A 18 -5.55 -15.27 -13.19
N PHE A 19 -6.31 -15.16 -12.11
CA PHE A 19 -6.73 -13.85 -11.58
C PHE A 19 -5.57 -13.09 -10.92
N ARG A 20 -4.67 -13.78 -10.22
CA ARG A 20 -3.45 -13.18 -9.67
C ARG A 20 -2.52 -12.66 -10.79
N GLU A 21 -2.40 -13.38 -11.90
CA GLU A 21 -1.66 -12.94 -13.07
C GLU A 21 -2.30 -11.70 -13.70
N ARG A 22 -3.63 -11.66 -13.82
CA ARG A 22 -4.34 -10.49 -14.34
C ARG A 22 -4.18 -9.25 -13.44
N ALA A 23 -4.22 -9.42 -12.12
CA ALA A 23 -3.96 -8.32 -11.18
C ALA A 23 -2.55 -7.73 -11.41
N LYS A 24 -1.54 -8.58 -11.60
CA LYS A 24 -0.16 -8.16 -11.92
C LYS A 24 -0.06 -7.49 -13.30
N ALA A 25 -0.74 -8.03 -14.30
CA ALA A 25 -0.73 -7.47 -15.65
C ALA A 25 -1.37 -6.07 -15.69
N ILE A 26 -2.46 -5.88 -14.95
CA ILE A 26 -3.09 -4.57 -14.82
C ILE A 26 -2.13 -3.58 -14.18
N THR A 27 -1.55 -3.86 -13.02
CA THR A 27 -0.65 -2.90 -12.36
C THR A 27 0.52 -2.48 -13.26
N GLY A 28 1.11 -3.43 -14.00
CA GLY A 28 2.18 -3.20 -14.98
C GLY A 28 1.77 -2.49 -16.27
N ALA A 29 0.48 -2.30 -16.55
CA ALA A 29 0.01 -1.63 -17.75
C ALA A 29 0.45 -0.15 -17.76
N GLN A 30 1.28 0.20 -18.75
CA GLN A 30 1.66 1.59 -19.02
C GLN A 30 0.43 2.38 -19.43
N MET A 31 0.29 3.57 -18.86
CA MET A 31 -0.83 4.46 -19.14
C MET A 31 -0.80 4.90 -20.60
N PRO A 32 -1.87 4.67 -21.38
CA PRO A 32 -1.99 5.21 -22.72
C PRO A 32 -1.94 6.75 -22.68
N PRO A 33 -1.52 7.42 -23.76
CA PRO A 33 -1.52 8.88 -23.82
C PRO A 33 -2.97 9.39 -23.84
N LEU A 34 -3.51 9.65 -22.64
CA LEU A 34 -4.87 10.17 -22.40
C LEU A 34 -4.77 11.49 -21.66
N GLU A 35 -5.55 12.48 -22.10
CA GLU A 35 -5.61 13.80 -21.46
C GLU A 35 -6.84 13.97 -20.57
N GLY A 36 -6.71 14.83 -19.56
CA GLY A 36 -7.81 15.34 -18.74
C GLY A 36 -8.67 14.27 -18.07
N GLU A 37 -9.95 14.24 -18.43
CA GLU A 37 -10.97 13.39 -17.79
C GLU A 37 -10.82 11.90 -18.14
N MET A 38 -10.39 11.58 -19.37
CA MET A 38 -10.21 10.19 -19.82
C MET A 38 -9.10 9.48 -19.05
N ARG A 39 -8.05 10.22 -18.67
CA ARG A 39 -6.98 9.71 -17.81
C ARG A 39 -7.50 9.30 -16.43
N ARG A 40 -8.32 10.14 -15.82
CA ARG A 40 -8.92 9.86 -14.49
C ARG A 40 -9.83 8.63 -14.54
N ARG A 41 -10.67 8.53 -15.56
CA ARG A 41 -11.56 7.36 -15.76
C ARG A 41 -10.77 6.08 -16.00
N TRP A 42 -9.68 6.15 -16.77
CA TRP A 42 -8.80 5.00 -17.00
C TRP A 42 -8.16 4.52 -15.69
N ILE A 43 -7.66 5.44 -14.85
CA ILE A 43 -7.09 5.10 -13.54
C ILE A 43 -8.16 4.47 -12.63
N ALA A 44 -9.35 5.08 -12.56
CA ALA A 44 -10.43 4.58 -11.71
C ALA A 44 -10.90 3.18 -12.14
N GLN A 45 -11.03 2.94 -13.45
CA GLN A 45 -11.37 1.63 -13.98
C GLN A 45 -10.27 0.61 -13.65
N LYS A 46 -9.01 0.99 -13.87
CA LYS A 46 -7.85 0.14 -13.58
C LYS A 46 -7.80 -0.28 -12.11
N GLU A 47 -8.09 0.65 -11.20
CA GLU A 47 -8.13 0.39 -9.76
C GLU A 47 -9.29 -0.54 -9.38
N ALA A 48 -10.48 -0.32 -9.93
CA ALA A 48 -11.62 -1.20 -9.71
C ALA A 48 -11.34 -2.63 -10.21
N ASP A 49 -10.84 -2.77 -11.45
CA ASP A 49 -10.48 -4.06 -12.03
C ASP A 49 -9.39 -4.78 -11.22
N TYR A 50 -8.42 -4.02 -10.68
CA TYR A 50 -7.38 -4.56 -9.83
C TYR A 50 -7.93 -5.12 -8.51
N GLN A 51 -8.81 -4.37 -7.85
CA GLN A 51 -9.47 -4.80 -6.62
C GLN A 51 -10.31 -6.07 -6.86
N ASP A 52 -11.10 -6.11 -7.92
CA ASP A 52 -11.92 -7.28 -8.28
C ASP A 52 -11.06 -8.53 -8.50
N PHE A 53 -9.92 -8.39 -9.19
CA PHE A 53 -9.01 -9.49 -9.41
C PHE A 53 -8.34 -9.98 -8.14
N LEU A 54 -8.00 -9.08 -7.22
CA LEU A 54 -7.46 -9.45 -5.92
C LEU A 54 -8.48 -10.20 -5.06
N MET A 55 -9.74 -9.74 -5.01
CA MET A 55 -10.77 -10.38 -4.20
C MET A 55 -10.94 -11.86 -4.56
N ILE A 56 -10.96 -12.18 -5.86
CA ILE A 56 -11.09 -13.57 -6.32
C ILE A 56 -9.79 -14.35 -6.14
N ALA A 57 -8.63 -13.70 -6.33
CA ALA A 57 -7.33 -14.36 -6.21
C ALA A 57 -6.96 -14.77 -4.78
N ASP A 58 -7.50 -14.09 -3.76
CA ASP A 58 -7.16 -14.29 -2.35
C ASP A 58 -8.29 -14.91 -1.51
N CYS A 59 -9.41 -15.28 -2.13
CA CYS A 59 -10.51 -15.92 -1.41
C CYS A 59 -10.18 -17.35 -0.94
N ASP A 60 -10.71 -17.72 0.22
CA ASP A 60 -10.75 -19.09 0.70
C ASP A 60 -11.81 -19.88 -0.06
N VAL A 61 -11.48 -21.12 -0.41
CA VAL A 61 -12.32 -22.00 -1.21
C VAL A 61 -12.76 -23.19 -0.36
N ASP A 62 -14.05 -23.38 -0.23
CA ASP A 62 -14.65 -24.55 0.39
C ASP A 62 -15.72 -25.16 -0.51
N PHE A 63 -15.88 -26.48 -0.45
CA PHE A 63 -16.93 -27.19 -1.20
C PHE A 63 -17.72 -28.07 -0.24
N THR A 64 -18.92 -27.61 0.11
CA THR A 64 -19.80 -28.27 1.07
C THR A 64 -21.17 -28.49 0.44
N ASP A 65 -21.72 -29.69 0.59
CA ASP A 65 -23.06 -30.08 0.11
C ASP A 65 -23.35 -29.80 -1.37
N GLY A 66 -22.31 -29.86 -2.23
CA GLY A 66 -22.46 -29.59 -3.67
C GLY A 66 -22.38 -28.11 -4.05
N ILE A 67 -22.08 -27.23 -3.08
CA ILE A 67 -21.99 -25.78 -3.25
C ILE A 67 -20.53 -25.34 -3.10
N LEU A 68 -20.06 -24.51 -4.04
CA LEU A 68 -18.77 -23.86 -3.96
C LEU A 68 -18.90 -22.56 -3.15
N HIS A 69 -18.21 -22.50 -2.02
CA HIS A 69 -18.10 -21.33 -1.17
C HIS A 69 -16.77 -20.61 -1.45
N LEU A 70 -16.86 -19.33 -1.78
CA LEU A 70 -15.71 -18.42 -1.88
C LEU A 70 -15.87 -17.38 -0.78
N SER A 71 -14.95 -17.37 0.19
CA SER A 71 -15.02 -16.50 1.36
C SER A 71 -13.81 -15.58 1.40
N LEU A 72 -14.00 -14.31 1.77
CA LEU A 72 -12.92 -13.36 1.95
C LEU A 72 -13.10 -12.66 3.28
N ASP A 73 -12.12 -12.77 4.17
CA ASP A 73 -12.14 -12.06 5.45
C ASP A 73 -11.64 -10.63 5.25
N LEU A 74 -12.56 -9.67 5.27
CA LEU A 74 -12.26 -8.24 5.11
C LEU A 74 -11.95 -7.53 6.43
N ARG A 75 -11.88 -8.25 7.55
CA ARG A 75 -11.60 -7.63 8.84
C ARG A 75 -10.13 -7.15 8.87
N PRO A 76 -9.84 -5.95 9.39
CA PRO A 76 -8.48 -5.48 9.50
C PRO A 76 -7.69 -6.41 10.43
N LYS A 77 -6.55 -6.95 9.97
CA LYS A 77 -5.69 -7.82 10.79
C LYS A 77 -5.19 -7.13 12.07
N ILE A 78 -5.13 -5.80 12.08
CA ILE A 78 -4.82 -4.96 13.26
C ILE A 78 -5.91 -5.07 14.34
N CYS A 79 -7.18 -5.11 13.92
CA CYS A 79 -8.31 -5.18 14.84
C CYS A 79 -8.47 -6.59 15.43
N ASP A 80 -8.12 -7.63 14.69
CA ASP A 80 -8.31 -9.02 15.14
C ASP A 80 -7.29 -9.44 16.23
N ALA A 81 -6.04 -8.97 16.14
CA ALA A 81 -5.04 -9.15 17.21
C ALA A 81 -5.38 -8.39 18.49
N THR A 82 -6.08 -7.25 18.36
CA THR A 82 -6.53 -6.45 19.52
C THR A 82 -7.78 -7.05 20.19
N ILE A 83 -8.59 -7.81 19.44
CA ILE A 83 -9.89 -8.32 19.89
C ILE A 83 -9.83 -9.77 20.41
N ARG A 84 -8.94 -10.62 19.89
CA ARG A 84 -9.01 -12.07 20.15
C ARG A 84 -8.23 -12.60 21.34
N GLU A 85 -7.01 -12.17 21.64
CA GLU A 85 -6.28 -12.75 22.79
C GLU A 85 -4.99 -11.99 23.15
N GLN A 86 -4.81 -11.72 24.44
CA GLN A 86 -3.60 -11.30 25.16
C GLN A 86 -3.29 -9.80 25.18
N GLY A 87 -3.30 -9.26 26.40
CA GLY A 87 -3.02 -7.86 26.68
C GLY A 87 -1.67 -7.41 26.14
N VAL A 88 -1.63 -6.13 25.75
CA VAL A 88 -0.45 -5.29 25.52
C VAL A 88 0.85 -5.95 25.99
N THR A 89 1.56 -6.65 25.09
CA THR A 89 2.96 -6.98 25.31
C THR A 89 3.82 -5.94 24.61
N VAL A 90 4.13 -4.89 25.37
CA VAL A 90 5.41 -4.18 25.54
C VAL A 90 6.19 -3.64 24.32
N ASP A 91 5.70 -3.70 23.08
CA ASP A 91 6.49 -3.17 21.95
C ASP A 91 6.09 -1.72 21.56
N GLY A 92 4.90 -1.27 21.99
CA GLY A 92 4.38 0.07 21.70
C GLY A 92 4.97 1.19 22.58
N GLU A 93 5.72 0.84 23.63
CA GLU A 93 6.34 1.84 24.51
C GLU A 93 7.44 2.63 23.79
N ALA A 94 8.20 1.97 22.92
CA ALA A 94 9.27 2.62 22.16
C ALA A 94 8.71 3.66 21.17
N GLU A 95 7.63 3.31 20.45
CA GLU A 95 7.01 4.22 19.48
C GLU A 95 6.35 5.41 20.19
N THR A 96 5.70 5.16 21.33
CA THR A 96 5.06 6.21 22.14
C THR A 96 6.11 7.14 22.77
N GLN A 97 7.24 6.61 23.24
CA GLN A 97 8.35 7.41 23.77
C GLN A 97 9.06 8.23 22.69
N VAL A 98 9.22 7.69 21.48
CA VAL A 98 9.79 8.43 20.33
C VAL A 98 8.86 9.60 19.96
N ALA A 99 7.54 9.37 19.95
CA ALA A 99 6.57 10.43 19.75
C ALA A 99 6.64 11.49 20.86
N MET A 100 6.70 11.09 22.13
CA MET A 100 6.84 12.00 23.28
C MET A 100 8.14 12.83 23.20
N LYS A 101 9.26 12.22 22.83
CA LYS A 101 10.57 12.87 22.72
C LYS A 101 10.61 13.86 21.56
N ASN A 102 9.98 13.53 20.43
CA ASN A 102 9.89 14.42 19.27
C ASN A 102 9.01 15.64 19.58
N ILE A 103 7.90 15.46 20.29
CA ILE A 103 7.03 16.55 20.74
C ILE A 103 7.76 17.44 21.76
N ALA A 104 8.44 16.85 22.75
CA ALA A 104 9.20 17.59 23.75
C ALA A 104 10.33 18.44 23.13
N LYS A 105 11.02 17.90 22.11
CA LYS A 105 12.04 18.62 21.34
C LYS A 105 11.45 19.81 20.56
N ALA A 106 10.25 19.65 20.02
CA ALA A 106 9.55 20.72 19.30
C ALA A 106 9.05 21.83 20.25
N SER A 107 8.57 21.49 21.46
CA SER A 107 8.07 22.49 22.41
C SER A 107 9.15 23.44 22.94
N THR A 108 10.41 22.98 23.05
CA THR A 108 11.53 23.85 23.45
C THR A 108 11.81 24.95 22.41
N PHE A 109 11.53 24.68 21.14
CA PHE A 109 11.79 25.59 20.02
C PHE A 109 10.79 26.77 19.93
N ILE A 110 9.64 26.66 20.60
CA ILE A 110 8.55 27.67 20.52
C ILE A 110 8.72 28.76 21.60
N SER A 111 9.69 28.61 22.52
CA SER A 111 9.94 29.58 23.60
C SER A 111 10.93 30.72 23.25
N GLY A 112 11.52 30.71 22.05
CA GLY A 112 12.39 31.79 21.57
C GLY A 112 11.61 32.80 20.70
N PRO A 113 11.95 34.10 20.72
CA PRO A 113 11.32 35.08 19.85
C PRO A 113 11.52 34.68 18.39
N LEU A 114 10.45 34.77 17.59
CA LEU A 114 10.35 34.36 16.17
C LEU A 114 11.32 35.08 15.20
N THR A 115 12.25 35.88 15.72
CA THR A 115 13.15 36.73 14.95
C THR A 115 14.47 36.07 14.55
N GLU A 116 14.80 34.87 15.05
CA GLU A 116 16.11 34.23 14.77
C GLU A 116 16.08 33.01 13.83
N VAL A 117 14.91 32.45 13.50
CA VAL A 117 14.83 31.16 12.76
C VAL A 117 15.03 31.31 11.23
N VAL A 118 15.22 32.52 10.71
CA VAL A 118 15.37 32.77 9.25
C VAL A 118 16.84 32.74 8.79
N LYS A 119 17.83 32.62 9.68
CA LYS A 119 19.24 32.87 9.32
C LYS A 119 20.07 31.68 8.81
N GLU A 120 19.52 30.48 8.69
CA GLU A 120 20.33 29.32 8.28
C GLU A 120 19.76 28.47 7.14
N VAL A 121 19.01 29.10 6.23
CA VAL A 121 18.85 28.52 4.88
C VAL A 121 19.97 29.09 4.01
N LYS A 122 21.06 28.34 3.85
CA LYS A 122 22.09 28.68 2.87
C LYS A 122 21.41 28.79 1.49
N PRO A 123 21.65 29.87 0.73
CA PRO A 123 21.19 29.95 -0.64
C PRO A 123 21.78 28.79 -1.43
N ILE A 124 20.94 28.11 -2.21
CA ILE A 124 21.40 27.13 -3.18
C ILE A 124 22.02 27.93 -4.32
N GLU A 125 23.35 28.00 -4.36
CA GLU A 125 24.07 28.55 -5.52
C GLU A 125 23.94 27.54 -6.66
N VAL A 126 23.06 27.83 -7.61
CA VAL A 126 22.95 27.08 -8.86
C VAL A 126 24.01 27.63 -9.79
N THR A 127 25.06 26.86 -10.04
CA THR A 127 26.05 27.16 -11.08
C THR A 127 25.52 26.73 -12.45
N ASP A 128 25.82 27.51 -13.50
CA ASP A 128 25.28 27.30 -14.86
C ASP A 128 25.57 25.90 -15.44
N ASP A 129 26.57 25.19 -14.90
CA ASP A 129 26.90 23.80 -15.26
C ASP A 129 25.86 22.76 -14.79
N ASP A 130 25.05 23.07 -13.76
CA ASP A 130 24.01 22.17 -13.23
C ASP A 130 22.77 22.12 -14.14
N VAL A 131 22.52 23.18 -14.91
CA VAL A 131 21.38 23.27 -15.84
C VAL A 131 21.59 22.37 -17.06
N LEU A 132 22.83 22.12 -17.46
CA LEU A 132 23.17 21.39 -18.69
C LEU A 132 23.42 19.88 -18.47
N SER A 133 23.56 19.41 -17.23
CA SER A 133 23.92 18.01 -16.96
C SER A 133 22.73 17.06 -16.72
N GLY A 134 21.50 17.54 -16.52
CA GLY A 134 20.32 16.67 -16.34
C GLY A 134 20.45 15.60 -15.24
N ARG A 135 21.36 15.79 -14.26
CA ARG A 135 21.59 14.81 -13.20
C ARG A 135 20.53 14.99 -12.12
N ASN A 136 19.64 14.01 -12.05
CA ASN A 136 18.58 13.92 -11.05
C ASN A 136 19.21 13.74 -9.66
N LEU A 137 19.09 14.76 -8.79
CA LEU A 137 19.71 14.82 -7.45
C LEU A 137 19.05 13.90 -6.40
N HIS A 138 18.22 12.95 -6.81
CA HIS A 138 17.53 12.03 -5.89
C HIS A 138 18.30 10.76 -5.54
N ASN A 139 19.60 10.69 -5.82
CA ASN A 139 20.41 9.62 -5.25
C ASN A 139 21.81 10.12 -4.88
N LYS A 140 21.98 10.46 -3.60
CA LYS A 140 23.29 10.42 -2.96
C LYS A 140 23.13 9.62 -1.66
N PRO A 141 24.00 8.62 -1.39
CA PRO A 141 24.10 8.03 -0.05
C PRO A 141 24.60 9.06 0.97
#